data_AF-A0A1L9P1H1-F1
#
_entry.id   AF-A0A1L9P1H1-F1
#
_cell.length_a   1.000
_cell.length_b   1.000
_cell.length_c   1.000
_cell.angle_alpha   90.00
_cell.angle_beta   90.00
_cell.angle_gamma   90.00
#
_symmetry.space_group_name_H-M   'P 1'
#
loop_
_entity.id
_entity.type
_entity.pdbx_description
1 polymer ?
#
loop_
_entity_poly.entity_id
_entity_poly.type
_entity_poly.pdbx_seq_one_letter_code
_entity_poly.pdbx_strand_id
1 'polypeptide(L)'
;MSMHSLVEPELKTGSDKGFITGYLEALALVERLHRLLLDVIKDEFERVNMLEINAVQALLLFNIGDNEVTAGELKSRGYYQGSNVSYNLKKLVEMDFMHHQRCEIDRRSVKWSY
;
A
#
# COMPACT_ATOMS: atom_id res chain seq x y z
N MET A 1 -3.27 46.87 17.16
CA MET A 1 -4.11 45.81 17.75
C MET A 1 -3.58 44.49 17.22
N SER A 2 -2.99 43.68 18.09
CA SER A 2 -2.24 42.47 17.74
C SER A 2 -3.19 41.30 17.51
N MET A 3 -3.19 40.74 16.30
CA MET A 3 -3.84 39.45 15.99
C MET A 3 -2.95 38.29 16.48
N HIS A 4 -2.71 38.23 17.79
CA HIS A 4 -2.01 37.09 18.39
C HIS A 4 -2.85 36.41 19.49
N SER A 5 -4.17 36.49 19.33
CA SER A 5 -5.09 35.66 20.10
C SER A 5 -5.88 34.82 19.10
N LEU A 6 -5.58 33.53 19.08
CA LEU A 6 -6.53 32.41 19.07
C LEU A 6 -5.82 31.21 18.46
N VAL A 7 -5.98 30.08 19.13
CA VAL A 7 -5.48 28.74 18.82
C VAL A 7 -4.09 28.42 19.38
N GLU A 8 -3.96 28.49 20.71
CA GLU A 8 -3.26 27.40 21.40
C GLU A 8 -4.22 26.21 21.44
N PRO A 9 -3.83 25.00 20.98
CA PRO A 9 -4.65 23.82 21.19
C PRO A 9 -4.57 23.47 22.67
N GLU A 10 -5.57 23.90 23.43
CA GLU A 10 -5.81 23.43 24.79
C GLU A 10 -6.08 21.92 24.75
N LEU A 11 -5.02 21.11 24.84
CA LEU A 11 -5.11 19.68 25.16
C LEU A 11 -5.58 19.55 26.61
N LYS A 12 -6.89 19.64 26.80
CA LYS A 12 -7.56 19.57 28.10
C LYS A 12 -7.71 18.11 28.52
N THR A 13 -7.11 17.77 29.68
CA THR A 13 -7.19 16.52 30.45
C THR A 13 -6.13 15.44 30.15
N GLY A 14 -5.68 14.74 31.20
CA GLY A 14 -4.74 13.61 31.10
C GLY A 14 -5.30 12.40 30.35
N SER A 15 -6.64 12.33 30.18
CA SER A 15 -7.32 11.34 29.36
C SER A 15 -6.98 11.49 27.87
N ASP A 16 -6.98 12.72 27.35
CA ASP A 16 -6.65 13.00 25.94
C ASP A 16 -5.18 12.68 25.64
N LYS A 17 -4.29 12.95 26.60
CA LYS A 17 -2.87 12.57 26.48
C LYS A 17 -2.67 11.05 26.45
N GLY A 18 -3.41 10.31 27.28
CA GLY A 18 -3.39 8.84 27.27
C GLY A 18 -3.91 8.26 25.95
N PHE A 19 -5.01 8.81 25.42
CA PHE A 19 -5.58 8.41 24.13
C PHE A 19 -4.62 8.67 22.96
N ILE A 20 -4.02 9.86 22.88
CA ILE A 20 -3.05 10.21 21.84
C ILE A 20 -1.82 9.29 21.93
N THR A 21 -1.34 8.99 23.14
CA THR A 21 -0.21 8.08 23.34
C THR A 21 -0.52 6.68 22.80
N GLY A 22 -1.67 6.10 23.18
CA GLY A 22 -2.10 4.79 22.69
C GLY A 22 -2.32 4.75 21.17
N TYR A 23 -2.85 5.84 20.59
CA TYR A 23 -3.01 5.98 19.14
C TYR A 23 -1.65 5.97 18.42
N LEU A 24 -0.67 6.73 18.91
CA LEU A 24 0.67 6.78 18.32
C LEU A 24 1.42 5.45 18.45
N GLU A 25 1.25 4.76 19.59
CA GLU A 25 1.77 3.40 19.78
C GLU A 25 1.18 2.40 18.78
N ALA A 26 -0.15 2.41 18.60
CA ALA A 26 -0.81 1.57 17.62
C ALA A 26 -0.32 1.85 16.19
N LEU A 27 -0.17 3.13 15.82
CA LEU A 27 0.35 3.51 14.51
C LEU A 27 1.79 3.01 14.31
N ALA A 28 2.66 3.17 15.32
CA ALA A 28 4.03 2.68 15.27
C ALA A 28 4.09 1.14 15.15
N LEU A 29 3.20 0.41 15.81
CA LEU A 29 3.10 -1.04 15.69
C LEU A 29 2.66 -1.47 14.29
N VAL A 30 1.68 -0.79 13.68
CA VAL A 30 1.22 -1.06 12.31
C VAL A 30 2.34 -0.82 11.30
N GLU A 31 3.04 0.31 11.40
CA GLU A 31 4.18 0.61 10.52
C GLU A 31 5.31 -0.41 10.67
N ARG A 32 5.60 -0.82 11.91
CA ARG A 32 6.62 -1.84 12.18
C ARG A 32 6.22 -3.19 11.61
N LEU A 33 4.98 -3.62 11.80
CA LEU A 33 4.45 -4.86 11.26
C LEU A 33 4.54 -4.86 9.73
N HIS A 34 4.21 -3.75 9.08
CA HIS A 34 4.31 -3.62 7.63
C HIS A 34 5.76 -3.81 7.14
N ARG A 35 6.75 -3.18 7.79
CA ARG A 35 8.17 -3.36 7.44
C ARG A 35 8.63 -4.81 7.64
N LEU A 36 8.30 -5.40 8.79
CA LEU A 36 8.68 -6.79 9.09
C LEU A 36 8.07 -7.78 8.10
N LEU A 37 6.84 -7.55 7.63
CA LEU A 37 6.23 -8.37 6.58
C LEU A 37 7.02 -8.28 5.26
N LEU A 38 7.39 -7.06 4.85
CA LEU A 38 8.17 -6.86 3.64
C LEU A 38 9.57 -7.49 3.74
N ASP A 39 10.20 -7.43 4.92
CA ASP A 39 11.49 -8.06 5.19
C ASP A 39 11.38 -9.58 5.09
N VAL A 40 10.37 -10.20 5.71
CA VAL A 40 10.13 -11.65 5.61
C VAL A 40 9.94 -12.08 4.16
N ILE A 41 9.10 -11.38 3.39
CA ILE A 41 8.88 -11.72 1.96
C ILE A 41 10.19 -11.61 1.17
N LYS A 42 10.97 -10.56 1.43
CA LYS A 42 12.26 -10.34 0.78
C LYS A 42 13.25 -11.45 1.12
N ASP A 43 13.41 -11.81 2.39
CA ASP A 43 14.33 -12.85 2.84
C ASP A 43 13.98 -14.21 2.21
N GLU A 44 12.68 -14.54 2.11
CA GLU A 44 12.20 -15.76 1.47
C GLU A 44 12.55 -15.80 -0.03
N PHE A 45 12.44 -14.66 -0.72
CA PHE A 45 12.77 -14.53 -2.13
C PHE A 45 14.26 -14.65 -2.39
N GLU A 46 15.09 -14.01 -1.56
CA GLU A 46 16.54 -14.14 -1.59
C GLU A 46 16.96 -15.60 -1.35
N ARG A 47 16.30 -16.30 -0.42
CA ARG A 47 16.58 -17.72 -0.13
C ARG A 47 16.35 -18.64 -1.33
N VAL A 48 15.35 -18.35 -2.16
CA VAL A 48 15.04 -19.14 -3.37
C VAL A 48 15.66 -18.56 -4.64
N ASN A 49 16.52 -17.54 -4.53
CA ASN A 49 17.14 -16.80 -5.64
C ASN A 49 16.14 -16.12 -6.60
N MET A 50 14.97 -15.71 -6.10
CA MET A 50 13.95 -14.98 -6.86
C MET A 50 14.14 -13.47 -6.70
N LEU A 51 14.98 -12.85 -7.53
CA LEU A 51 15.38 -11.44 -7.37
C LEU A 51 14.71 -10.47 -8.37
N GLU A 52 13.87 -10.98 -9.27
CA GLU A 52 13.27 -10.20 -10.36
C GLU A 52 12.17 -9.24 -9.87
N ILE A 53 11.47 -9.63 -8.80
CA ILE A 53 10.40 -8.85 -8.17
C ILE A 53 10.72 -8.55 -6.71
N ASN A 54 10.32 -7.38 -6.23
CA ASN A 54 10.47 -7.00 -4.82
C ASN A 54 9.25 -7.40 -3.97
N ALA A 55 9.37 -7.30 -2.64
CA ALA A 55 8.31 -7.68 -1.71
C ALA A 55 6.98 -6.93 -1.92
N VAL A 56 7.02 -5.65 -2.33
CA VAL A 56 5.81 -4.87 -2.63
C VAL A 56 5.11 -5.40 -3.88
N GLN A 57 5.87 -5.72 -4.92
CA GLN A 57 5.35 -6.33 -6.15
C GLN A 57 4.78 -7.72 -5.90
N ALA A 58 5.44 -8.53 -5.06
CA ALA A 58 4.95 -9.84 -4.63
C ALA A 58 3.61 -9.74 -3.90
N LEU A 59 3.50 -8.82 -2.94
CA LEU A 59 2.26 -8.59 -2.20
C LEU A 59 1.15 -8.10 -3.12
N LEU A 60 1.49 -7.28 -4.13
CA LEU A 60 0.55 -6.83 -5.15
C LEU A 60 0.03 -8.01 -5.98
N LEU A 61 0.91 -8.90 -6.46
CA LEU A 61 0.51 -10.13 -7.16
C LEU A 61 -0.38 -11.02 -6.28
N PHE A 62 -0.02 -11.20 -5.00
CA PHE A 62 -0.80 -11.98 -4.05
C PHE A 62 -2.21 -11.42 -3.82
N ASN A 63 -2.34 -10.10 -3.65
CA ASN A 63 -3.63 -9.44 -3.44
C ASN A 63 -4.51 -9.44 -4.70
N ILE A 64 -3.91 -9.47 -5.88
CA ILE A 64 -4.62 -9.63 -7.15
C ILE A 64 -5.09 -11.09 -7.28
N GLY A 65 -4.17 -12.04 -7.15
CA GLY A 65 -4.44 -13.47 -7.34
C GLY A 65 -5.13 -13.72 -8.68
N ASP A 66 -6.25 -14.46 -8.63
CA ASP A 66 -7.07 -14.75 -9.81
C ASP A 66 -8.07 -13.63 -10.15
N ASN A 67 -8.07 -12.51 -9.41
CA ASN A 67 -9.02 -11.44 -9.64
C ASN A 67 -8.58 -10.53 -10.79
N GLU A 68 -9.49 -10.26 -11.72
CA GLU A 68 -9.33 -9.15 -12.64
C GLU A 68 -9.60 -7.82 -11.91
N VAL A 69 -8.57 -7.00 -11.76
CA VAL A 69 -8.72 -5.68 -11.13
C VAL A 69 -8.07 -4.59 -11.96
N THR A 70 -8.61 -3.39 -11.88
CA THR A 70 -7.99 -2.18 -12.42
C THR A 70 -7.06 -1.52 -11.39
N ALA A 71 -6.15 -0.65 -11.85
CA ALA A 71 -5.29 0.15 -10.97
C ALA A 71 -6.10 1.01 -9.97
N GLY A 72 -7.28 1.49 -10.39
CA GLY A 72 -8.18 2.26 -9.52
C GLY A 72 -8.77 1.41 -8.40
N GLU A 73 -9.15 0.16 -8.70
CA GLU A 73 -9.70 -0.77 -7.72
C GLU A 73 -8.66 -1.27 -6.73
N LEU A 74 -7.41 -1.45 -7.16
CA LEU A 74 -6.30 -1.78 -6.26
C LEU A 74 -6.12 -0.72 -5.16
N LYS A 75 -6.31 0.55 -5.52
CA LYS A 75 -6.25 1.65 -4.56
C LYS A 75 -7.49 1.73 -3.68
N SER A 76 -8.68 1.64 -4.26
CA SER A 76 -9.94 1.79 -3.50
C SER A 76 -10.22 0.62 -2.56
N ARG A 77 -9.79 -0.61 -2.90
CA ARG A 77 -9.92 -1.80 -2.05
C ARG A 77 -8.84 -1.92 -0.98
N GLY A 78 -7.88 -1.00 -0.95
CA GLY A 78 -6.81 -0.98 0.04
C GLY A 78 -5.63 -1.90 -0.25
N TYR A 79 -5.62 -2.61 -1.38
CA TYR A 79 -4.54 -3.51 -1.78
C TYR A 79 -3.25 -2.80 -2.16
N TYR A 80 -3.33 -1.51 -2.47
CA TYR A 80 -2.17 -0.67 -2.76
C TYR A 80 -2.39 0.79 -2.35
N GLN A 81 -1.54 1.31 -1.47
CA GLN A 81 -1.64 2.71 -1.00
C GLN A 81 -0.65 3.66 -1.70
N GLY A 82 0.34 3.14 -2.42
CA GLY A 82 1.34 3.96 -3.11
C GLY A 82 0.76 4.70 -4.34
N SER A 83 1.36 5.83 -4.69
CA SER A 83 1.01 6.58 -5.91
C SER A 83 1.54 5.96 -7.19
N ASN A 84 2.51 5.05 -7.09
CA ASN A 84 3.24 4.40 -8.19
C ASN A 84 2.67 3.03 -8.60
N VAL A 85 1.37 2.79 -8.37
CA VAL A 85 0.71 1.50 -8.70
C VAL A 85 0.88 1.13 -10.18
N SER A 86 0.62 2.09 -11.08
CA SER A 86 0.70 1.86 -12.52
C SER A 86 2.11 1.48 -12.99
N TYR A 87 3.14 2.03 -12.34
CA TYR A 87 4.53 1.68 -12.64
C TYR A 87 4.85 0.24 -12.23
N ASN A 88 4.40 -0.18 -11.04
CA ASN A 88 4.59 -1.56 -10.58
C ASN A 88 3.87 -2.56 -11.48
N LEU A 89 2.62 -2.28 -11.85
CA LEU A 89 1.84 -3.12 -12.77
C LEU A 89 2.50 -3.22 -14.14
N LYS A 90 2.97 -2.10 -14.70
CA LYS A 90 3.71 -2.09 -15.98
C LYS A 90 4.96 -2.97 -15.92
N LYS A 91 5.76 -2.82 -14.86
CA LYS A 91 6.98 -3.61 -14.67
C LYS A 91 6.66 -5.11 -14.52
N LEU A 92 5.59 -5.47 -13.80
CA LEU A 92 5.14 -6.85 -13.66
C LEU A 92 4.74 -7.48 -15.00
N VAL A 93 4.09 -6.72 -15.89
CA VAL A 93 3.79 -7.20 -17.25
C VAL A 93 5.03 -7.31 -18.12
N GLU A 94 5.98 -6.38 -18.01
CA GLU A 94 7.25 -6.46 -18.75
C GLU A 94 8.08 -7.71 -18.39
N MET A 95 7.91 -8.20 -17.17
CA MET A 95 8.56 -9.41 -16.65
C MET A 95 7.66 -10.66 -16.75
N ASP A 96 6.53 -10.58 -17.45
CA ASP A 96 5.58 -11.69 -17.67
C ASP A 96 4.96 -12.29 -16.40
N PHE A 97 4.94 -11.53 -15.28
CA PHE A 97 4.26 -11.91 -14.04
C PHE A 97 2.77 -11.50 -14.00
N MET A 98 2.31 -10.82 -15.04
CA MET A 98 0.96 -10.29 -15.10
C MET A 98 0.57 -10.10 -16.57
N HIS A 99 -0.71 -10.26 -16.85
CA HIS A 99 -1.30 -9.95 -18.15
C HIS A 99 -2.19 -8.72 -18.03
N HIS A 100 -2.25 -7.92 -19.09
CA HIS A 100 -3.20 -6.82 -19.18
C HIS A 100 -4.16 -6.99 -20.35
N GLN A 101 -5.41 -6.58 -20.15
CA GLN A 101 -6.41 -6.48 -21.20
C GLN A 101 -7.17 -5.18 -21.08
N ARG A 102 -7.60 -4.61 -22.22
CA ARG A 102 -8.51 -3.47 -22.19
C ARG A 102 -9.86 -3.93 -21.63
N CYS A 103 -10.42 -3.18 -20.69
CA CYS A 103 -11.75 -3.47 -20.18
C CYS A 103 -12.78 -3.32 -21.33
N GLU A 104 -13.64 -4.34 -21.50
CA GLU A 104 -14.65 -4.34 -22.57
C GLU A 104 -15.73 -3.28 -22.36
N ILE A 105 -16.07 -3.00 -21.09
CA ILE A 105 -17.13 -2.05 -20.70
C ILE A 105 -16.63 -0.60 -20.77
N ASP A 106 -15.37 -0.35 -20.40
CA ASP A 106 -14.73 0.96 -20.51
C ASP A 106 -13.35 0.82 -21.12
N ARG A 107 -13.23 1.12 -22.42
CA ARG A 107 -11.97 0.96 -23.19
C ARG A 107 -10.84 1.88 -22.71
N ARG A 108 -11.12 2.81 -21.80
CA ARG A 108 -10.12 3.66 -21.11
C ARG A 108 -9.49 2.96 -19.91
N SER A 109 -10.14 1.94 -19.38
CA SER A 109 -9.68 1.16 -18.24
C SER A 109 -8.91 -0.08 -18.70
N VAL A 110 -7.82 -0.39 -17.99
CA VAL A 110 -6.99 -1.58 -18.23
C VAL A 110 -7.13 -2.50 -17.03
N LYS A 111 -7.51 -3.75 -17.30
CA LYS A 111 -7.63 -4.84 -16.32
C LYS A 111 -6.36 -5.65 -16.29
N TRP A 112 -6.01 -6.15 -15.12
CA TRP A 112 -4.83 -6.98 -14.90
C TRP A 112 -5.22 -8.32 -14.27
N SER A 113 -4.59 -9.40 -14.71
CA SER A 113 -4.75 -10.76 -14.18
C SER A 113 -3.38 -11.44 -14.06
N TYR A 114 -3.26 -12.42 -13.16
CA TYR A 114 -2.12 -13.34 -13.12
C TYR A 114 -2.16 -14.33 -14.29
#